data_AF-A0A1D2IBV6-F1
#
_entry.id   AF-A0A1D2IBV6-F1
#
_cell.length_a   1.000
_cell.length_b   1.000
_cell.length_c   1.000
_cell.angle_alpha   90.00
_cell.angle_beta   90.00
_cell.angle_gamma   90.00
#
_symmetry.space_group_name_H-M   'P 1'
#
loop_
_entity.id
_entity.type
_entity.pdbx_description
1 polymer ?
#
loop_
_entity_poly.entity_id
_entity_poly.type
_entity_poly.pdbx_seq_one_letter_code
_entity_poly.pdbx_strand_id
1 'polypeptide(L)' 'MTDPCTAAAAAAAAAAAVEAELKLLDPEVRRSPERVGELLHPEFVEIGASGRVWDRDAIIALLAGERDAGAPPAPSPG' A
#
# COMPACT_ATOMS: atom_id res chain seq x y z
N MET A 1 -14.18 -4.78 30.85
CA MET A 1 -15.38 -4.11 30.32
C MET A 1 -14.86 -2.92 29.53
N THR A 2 -14.63 -3.08 28.22
CA THR A 2 -14.14 -1.99 27.36
C THR A 2 -15.16 -0.86 27.39
N ASP A 3 -14.72 0.38 27.59
CA ASP A 3 -15.59 1.56 27.50
C ASP A 3 -16.21 1.60 26.08
N PRO A 4 -17.54 1.72 25.95
CA PRO A 4 -18.20 1.80 24.64
C PRO A 4 -17.64 2.93 23.75
N CYS A 5 -17.10 4.01 24.34
CA CYS A 5 -16.43 5.08 23.61
C CYS A 5 -15.14 4.58 22.92
N THR A 6 -14.37 3.72 23.58
CA THR A 6 -13.15 3.13 23.01
C THR A 6 -13.47 2.09 21.93
N ALA A 7 -14.54 1.31 22.11
CA ALA A 7 -14.97 0.33 21.11
C ALA A 7 -15.43 1.00 19.81
N ALA A 8 -16.17 2.11 19.89
CA ALA A 8 -16.60 2.86 18.71
C ALA A 8 -15.42 3.48 17.94
N ALA A 9 -14.42 4.02 18.66
CA ALA A 9 -13.21 4.56 18.05
C ALA A 9 -12.40 3.46 17.31
N ALA A 10 -12.28 2.27 17.90
CA ALA A 10 -11.60 1.15 17.27
C ALA A 10 -12.33 0.66 16.01
N ALA A 11 -13.66 0.63 16.03
CA ALA A 11 -14.45 0.27 14.85
C ALA A 11 -14.29 1.30 13.72
N ALA A 12 -14.27 2.60 14.04
CA ALA A 12 -14.01 3.65 13.07
C ALA A 12 -12.59 3.56 12.48
N ALA A 13 -11.58 3.30 13.32
CA ALA A 13 -10.21 3.09 12.87
C ALA A 13 -10.09 1.86 11.95
N ALA A 14 -10.77 0.75 12.29
CA ALA A 14 -10.80 -0.44 11.44
C ALA A 14 -11.47 -0.18 10.09
N ALA A 15 -12.60 0.56 10.07
CA ALA A 15 -13.26 0.94 8.83
C ALA A 15 -12.37 1.80 7.94
N ALA A 16 -11.68 2.79 8.52
CA ALA A 16 -10.72 3.62 7.79
C ALA A 16 -9.54 2.81 7.23
N ALA A 17 -9.03 1.82 7.99
CA ALA A 17 -7.99 0.92 7.52
C ALA A 17 -8.46 0.08 6.34
N VAL A 18 -9.66 -0.50 6.40
CA VAL A 18 -10.24 -1.27 5.28
C VAL A 18 -10.39 -0.40 4.03
N GLU A 19 -10.88 0.83 4.16
CA GLU A 19 -10.99 1.74 3.02
C GLU A 19 -9.62 2.09 2.41
N ALA A 20 -8.60 2.29 3.25
CA ALA A 20 -7.24 2.55 2.79
C ALA A 20 -6.63 1.34 2.07
N GLU A 21 -6.83 0.14 2.61
CA GLU A 21 -6.38 -1.12 2.00
C GLU A 21 -7.05 -1.34 0.63
N LEU A 22 -8.36 -1.12 0.53
CA LEU A 22 -9.08 -1.23 -0.74
C LEU A 22 -8.58 -0.23 -1.78
N LYS A 23 -8.26 1.01 -1.38
CA LYS A 23 -7.64 2.01 -2.28
C LYS A 23 -6.26 1.56 -2.75
N LEU A 24 -5.46 0.93 -1.89
CA LEU A 24 -4.12 0.45 -2.24
C LEU A 24 -4.12 -0.74 -3.22
N LEU A 25 -5.27 -1.36 -3.49
CA LEU A 25 -5.43 -2.38 -4.53
C LEU A 25 -5.64 -1.79 -5.93
N ASP A 26 -6.00 -0.51 -6.05
CA ASP A 26 -6.19 0.17 -7.34
C ASP A 26 -4.83 0.39 -8.03
N PRO A 27 -4.61 -0.17 -9.24
CA PRO A 27 -3.34 0.01 -9.97
C PRO A 27 -2.96 1.48 -10.19
N GLU A 28 -3.93 2.37 -10.41
CA GLU A 28 -3.66 3.81 -10.61
C GLU A 28 -3.25 4.50 -9.31
N VAL A 29 -3.70 4.00 -8.17
CA VAL A 29 -3.19 4.43 -6.86
C VAL A 29 -1.78 3.89 -6.66
N ARG A 30 -1.55 2.59 -6.87
CA ARG A 30 -0.25 1.93 -6.65
C ARG A 30 0.88 2.53 -7.46
N ARG A 31 0.61 2.98 -8.70
CA ARG A 31 1.59 3.64 -9.56
C ARG A 31 1.89 5.09 -9.18
N SER A 32 1.12 5.68 -8.26
CA SER A 32 1.29 7.08 -7.86
C SER A 32 2.02 7.16 -6.52
N PRO A 33 3.31 7.59 -6.51
CA PRO A 33 4.07 7.73 -5.27
C PRO A 33 3.41 8.64 -4.23
N GLU A 34 2.78 9.71 -4.70
CA GLU A 34 2.05 10.67 -3.87
C GLU A 34 0.88 9.99 -3.16
N ARG A 35 0.00 9.31 -3.92
CA ARG A 35 -1.21 8.69 -3.37
C ARG A 35 -0.90 7.50 -2.47
N VAL A 36 0.11 6.68 -2.80
CA VAL A 36 0.59 5.64 -1.88
C VAL A 36 1.16 6.27 -0.61
N GLY A 37 1.90 7.38 -0.76
CA GLY A 37 2.49 8.10 0.35
C GLY A 37 1.48 8.63 1.38
N GLU A 38 0.26 8.98 0.95
CA GLU A 38 -0.84 9.39 1.83
C GLU A 38 -1.44 8.21 2.62
N LEU A 39 -1.33 6.99 2.09
CA LEU A 39 -1.91 5.78 2.70
C LEU A 39 -0.96 5.12 3.71
N LEU A 40 0.36 5.27 3.53
CA LEU A 40 1.36 4.65 4.40
C LEU A 40 1.76 5.58 5.55
N HIS A 41 1.74 5.04 6.78
CA HIS A 41 2.26 5.74 7.95
C HIS A 41 3.71 6.18 7.73
N PRO A 42 4.16 7.36 8.24
CA PRO A 42 5.53 7.83 8.04
C PRO A 42 6.61 6.84 8.49
N GLU A 43 6.32 6.05 9.53
CA GLU A 43 7.21 4.98 10.04
C GLU A 43 6.87 3.59 9.49
N PHE A 44 6.20 3.52 8.34
CA PHE A 44 5.84 2.24 7.72
C PHE A 44 7.09 1.42 7.39
N VAL A 45 7.02 0.12 7.72
CA VAL A 45 8.06 -0.87 7.46
C VAL A 45 7.39 -2.18 7.04
N GLU A 46 7.94 -2.83 6.02
CA GLU A 46 7.51 -4.15 5.54
C GLU A 46 8.65 -5.17 5.64
N ILE A 47 8.34 -6.39 6.11
CA ILE A 47 9.28 -7.51 6.14
C ILE A 47 8.86 -8.49 5.05
N GLY A 48 9.63 -8.53 3.96
CA GLY A 48 9.37 -9.44 2.85
C GLY A 48 9.64 -10.90 3.24
N ALA A 49 9.11 -11.85 2.46
CA ALA A 49 9.28 -13.29 2.71
C ALA A 49 10.77 -13.75 2.75
N SER A 50 11.68 -12.97 2.16
CA SER A 50 13.14 -13.19 2.23
C SER A 50 13.78 -12.74 3.55
N GLY A 51 13.02 -12.13 4.46
CA GLY A 51 13.53 -11.46 5.66
C GLY A 51 14.10 -10.06 5.40
N ARG A 52 14.04 -9.57 4.17
CA ARG A 52 14.44 -8.19 3.85
C ARG A 52 13.43 -7.21 4.46
N VAL A 53 13.95 -6.20 5.15
CA VAL A 53 13.20 -5.05 5.64
C VAL A 53 13.16 -3.99 4.54
N TRP A 54 11.98 -3.45 4.28
CA TRP A 54 11.73 -2.36 3.35
C TRP A 54 11.11 -1.20 4.11
N ASP A 55 11.72 -0.02 4.01
CA ASP A 55 11.12 1.21 4.53
C ASP A 55 10.03 1.73 3.59
N ARG A 56 9.29 2.73 4.08
CA ARG A 56 8.21 3.40 3.34
C ARG A 56 8.62 3.84 1.94
N ASP A 57 9.76 4.51 1.81
CA ASP A 57 10.18 5.10 0.53
C ASP A 57 10.57 4.01 -0.47
N ALA A 58 11.20 2.92 0.00
CA ALA A 58 11.52 1.77 -0.81
C ALA A 58 10.26 1.05 -1.32
N ILE A 59 9.22 0.91 -0.49
CA ILE A 59 7.93 0.33 -0.92
C ILE A 59 7.23 1.24 -1.93
N ILE A 60 7.19 2.55 -1.69
CA ILE A 60 6.62 3.52 -2.64
C ILE A 60 7.31 3.43 -4.01
N ALA A 61 8.64 3.38 -4.03
CA ALA A 61 9.41 3.27 -5.27
C ALA A 61 9.16 1.92 -5.97
N LEU A 62 9.03 0.83 -5.21
CA LEU A 62 8.74 -0.50 -5.75
C LEU A 62 7.37 -0.54 -6.42
N LEU A 63 6.34 -0.01 -5.76
CA LEU A 63 4.97 0.04 -6.28
C LEU A 63 4.85 0.92 -7.53
N ALA A 64 5.54 2.06 -7.56
CA ALA A 64 5.58 2.93 -8.73
C ALA A 64 6.21 2.26 -9.97
N GLY A 65 7.09 1.27 -9.76
CA GLY A 65 7.74 0.49 -10.80
C GLY A 65 6.96 -0.75 -11.25
N GLU A 66 5.82 -1.07 -10.63
CA GLU A 66 4.99 -2.22 -11.02
C GLU A 66 4.46 -2.02 -12.45
N ARG A 67 4.87 -2.92 -13.35
CA ARG A 67 4.27 -3.04 -14.69
C ARG A 67 2.95 -3.79 -14.58
N ASP A 68 1.97 -3.42 -15.40
CA ASP A 68 0.75 -4.22 -15.58
C ASP A 68 1.11 -5.68 -15.85
N ALA A 69 0.73 -6.58 -14.95
CA ALA A 69 0.95 -8.01 -15.10
C ALA A 69 0.26 -8.60 -16.36
N GLY A 70 -0.59 -7.82 -17.04
CA GLY A 70 -1.26 -8.16 -18.29
C GLY A 70 -0.78 -7.41 -19.54
N ALA A 71 0.19 -6.48 -19.43
CA ALA A 71 0.72 -5.80 -20.60
C ALA A 71 1.66 -6.74 -21.38
N PRO A 72 1.44 -6.96 -22.69
CA PRO A 72 2.34 -7.78 -23.49
C PRO A 72 3.75 -7.15 -23.49
N PRO A 73 4.82 -7.96 -23.46
CA PRO A 73 6.17 -7.44 -23.56
C PRO A 73 6.32 -6.64 -24.86
N ALA A 74 6.99 -5.48 -24.78
CA ALA A 74 7.30 -4.69 -25.97
C ALA A 74 8.06 -5.55 -27.00
N PRO A 75 7.79 -5.41 -28.31
CA PRO A 75 8.49 -6.17 -29.33
C PRO A 75 9.99 -5.85 -29.29
N SER A 76 10.83 -6.89 -29.36
CA SER A 76 12.28 -6.73 -29.48
C SER A 76 12.63 -5.95 -30.76
N PRO A 77 13.58 -4.99 -30.72
CA PRO A 77 14.19 -4.49 -31.94
C PRO A 77 14.98 -5.63 -32.58
N GLY A 78 14.70 -5.89 -33.86
CA GLY A 78 15.37 -6.93 -34.65
C GLY A 78 16.83 -6.65 -34.94
#